data_AF-A0A9X2HST7-F1
#
_entry.id   AF-A0A9X2HST7-F1
#
_cell.length_a   1.000
_cell.length_b   1.000
_cell.length_c   1.000
_cell.angle_alpha   90.00
_cell.angle_beta   90.00
_cell.angle_gamma   90.00
#
_symmetry.space_group_name_H-M   'P 1'
#
loop_
_entity.id
_entity.type
_entity.pdbx_description
1 polymer ?
#
loop_
_entity_poly.entity_id
_entity_poly.type
_entity_poly.pdbx_seq_one_letter_code
_entity_poly.pdbx_strand_id
1 'polypeptide(L)'
;MATTRVFVHHGGTGAASHALLHGIPQIILPTDLEKDIACSALSKAGVGLCLPPHCGPAEIHAAFQAADSDLSRRRIRPLIRGPAAMEELRKICRNR
;
A
#
# COMPACT_ATOMS: atom_id res chain seq x y z
N MET A 1 2.44 -10.88 21.70
CA MET A 1 1.44 -11.08 20.64
C MET A 1 2.12 -10.97 19.29
N ALA A 2 1.79 -11.84 18.33
CA ALA A 2 2.32 -11.75 16.97
C ALA A 2 1.72 -10.53 16.25
N THR A 3 2.54 -9.80 15.49
CA THR A 3 2.11 -8.63 14.71
C THR A 3 2.48 -8.82 13.24
N THR A 4 1.56 -8.48 12.35
CA THR A 4 1.83 -8.48 10.90
C THR A 4 2.67 -7.26 10.55
N ARG A 5 3.80 -7.47 9.86
CA ARG A 5 4.74 -6.40 9.49
C ARG A 5 4.50 -5.82 8.10
N VAL A 6 4.19 -6.69 7.14
CA VAL A 6 3.94 -6.35 5.73
C VAL A 6 2.88 -7.31 5.20
N PHE A 7 1.98 -6.82 4.35
CA PHE A 7 0.97 -7.65 3.68
C PHE A 7 1.20 -7.68 2.16
N VAL A 8 1.45 -8.86 1.60
CA VAL A 8 1.63 -9.05 0.15
C VAL A 8 0.33 -9.57 -0.45
N HIS A 9 -0.20 -8.90 -1.48
CA HIS A 9 -1.43 -9.33 -2.14
C HIS A 9 -1.51 -8.89 -3.60
N HIS A 10 -2.48 -9.43 -4.34
CA HIS A 10 -2.64 -9.21 -5.78
C HIS A 10 -3.37 -7.90 -6.15
N GLY A 11 -3.66 -7.02 -5.18
CA GLY A 11 -4.34 -5.74 -5.40
C GLY A 11 -5.86 -5.70 -5.18
N GLY A 12 -6.49 -6.77 -4.68
CA GLY A 12 -7.92 -6.72 -4.34
C GLY A 12 -8.26 -5.61 -3.33
N THR A 13 -9.34 -4.87 -3.58
CA THR A 13 -9.76 -3.69 -2.79
C THR A 13 -10.05 -4.01 -1.31
N GLY A 14 -10.59 -5.20 -1.02
CA GLY A 14 -10.81 -5.68 0.35
C GLY A 14 -9.52 -5.95 1.12
N ALA A 15 -8.49 -6.47 0.44
CA ALA A 15 -7.17 -6.68 1.02
C ALA A 15 -6.46 -5.34 1.30
N ALA A 16 -6.51 -4.42 0.33
CA ALA A 16 -5.96 -3.07 0.50
C ALA A 16 -6.63 -2.30 1.65
N SER A 17 -7.97 -2.37 1.74
CA SER A 17 -8.73 -1.74 2.83
C SER A 17 -8.36 -2.30 4.20
N HIS A 18 -8.22 -3.63 4.33
CA HIS A 18 -7.78 -4.25 5.59
C HIS A 18 -6.35 -3.82 5.96
N ALA A 19 -5.43 -3.77 4.99
CA ALA A 19 -4.06 -3.32 5.23
C ALA A 19 -4.05 -1.89 5.82
N LEU A 20 -4.81 -0.98 5.19
CA LEU A 20 -4.95 0.40 5.65
C LEU A 20 -5.57 0.49 7.04
N LEU A 21 -6.69 -0.21 7.28
CA LEU A 21 -7.40 -0.20 8.57
C LEU A 21 -6.49 -0.62 9.73
N HIS A 22 -5.61 -1.59 9.50
CA HIS A 22 -4.69 -2.11 10.50
C HIS A 22 -3.32 -1.43 10.51
N GLY A 23 -3.09 -0.42 9.66
CA GLY A 23 -1.81 0.29 9.63
C GLY A 23 -0.65 -0.55 9.08
N ILE A 24 -0.94 -1.53 8.21
CA ILE A 24 0.03 -2.51 7.70
C ILE A 24 0.52 -2.06 6.32
N PRO A 25 1.84 -1.86 6.13
CA PRO A 25 2.42 -1.65 4.81
C PRO A 25 2.09 -2.79 3.84
N GLN A 26 1.78 -2.45 2.59
CA GLN A 26 1.36 -3.43 1.59
C GLN A 26 2.29 -3.47 0.38
N ILE A 27 2.56 -4.68 -0.12
CA ILE A 27 3.22 -4.92 -1.40
C ILE A 27 2.16 -5.51 -2.32
N ILE A 28 1.98 -4.89 -3.48
CA ILE A 28 0.86 -5.14 -4.37
C ILE A 28 1.39 -5.64 -5.71
N LEU A 29 0.87 -6.79 -6.14
CA LEU A 29 1.17 -7.45 -7.41
C LEU A 29 -0.10 -7.39 -8.30
N PRO A 30 -0.38 -6.26 -8.96
CA PRO A 30 -1.66 -6.07 -9.66
C PRO A 30 -1.81 -7.07 -10.81
N THR A 31 -2.97 -7.71 -10.90
CA THR A 31 -3.27 -8.73 -11.93
C THR A 31 -4.14 -8.22 -13.07
N ASP A 32 -4.71 -7.03 -12.94
CA ASP A 32 -5.51 -6.35 -13.96
C ASP A 32 -5.44 -4.83 -13.80
N LEU A 33 -6.11 -4.11 -14.70
CA LEU A 33 -6.10 -2.65 -14.76
C LEU A 33 -6.69 -1.99 -13.50
N GLU A 34 -7.77 -2.55 -12.93
CA GLU A 34 -8.39 -1.99 -11.73
C GLU A 34 -7.40 -2.03 -10.56
N LYS A 35 -6.75 -3.18 -10.40
CA LYS A 35 -5.76 -3.40 -9.35
C LYS A 35 -4.51 -2.56 -9.57
N ASP A 36 -4.11 -2.32 -10.82
CA ASP A 36 -2.98 -1.46 -11.16
C ASP A 36 -3.24 0.02 -10.82
N ILE A 37 -4.45 0.51 -11.12
CA ILE A 37 -4.88 1.87 -10.75
C ILE A 37 -4.88 2.04 -9.23
N ALA A 38 -5.46 1.08 -8.50
CA ALA A 38 -5.48 1.10 -7.04
C ALA A 38 -4.05 1.05 -6.47
N CYS A 39 -3.20 0.19 -7.01
CA CYS A 39 -1.80 0.06 -6.64
C CYS A 39 -1.03 1.37 -6.82
N SER A 40 -1.20 2.03 -7.97
CA SER A 40 -0.58 3.32 -8.27
C SER A 40 -1.00 4.40 -7.28
N ALA A 41 -2.29 4.45 -6.91
CA ALA A 41 -2.79 5.41 -5.93
C ALA A 41 -2.19 5.18 -4.53
N LEU A 42 -2.11 3.92 -4.08
CA LEU A 42 -1.54 3.55 -2.78
C LEU A 42 -0.03 3.79 -2.72
N SER A 43 0.66 3.54 -3.83
CA SER A 43 2.10 3.84 -3.98
C SER A 43 2.38 5.33 -3.87
N LYS A 44 1.60 6.17 -4.58
CA LYS A 44 1.69 7.64 -4.49
C LYS A 44 1.38 8.17 -3.09
N ALA A 45 0.43 7.54 -2.40
CA ALA A 45 0.12 7.85 -1.00
C ALA A 45 1.21 7.40 -0.01
N GLY A 46 2.23 6.66 -0.48
CA GLY A 46 3.33 6.17 0.35
C GLY A 46 2.90 5.10 1.35
N VAL A 47 1.79 4.40 1.06
CA VAL A 47 1.21 3.34 1.91
C VAL A 47 1.29 1.96 1.28
N GLY A 48 1.76 1.86 0.04
CA GLY A 48 2.01 0.59 -0.64
C GLY A 48 3.19 0.66 -1.59
N LEU A 49 3.68 -0.50 -2.03
CA LEU A 49 4.65 -0.63 -3.11
C LEU A 49 4.05 -1.48 -4.23
N CYS A 50 4.17 -0.99 -5.47
CA CYS A 50 3.72 -1.69 -6.66
C CYS A 50 4.88 -2.47 -7.26
N LEU A 51 4.71 -3.78 -7.43
CA LEU A 51 5.64 -4.64 -8.13
C LEU A 51 4.95 -5.28 -9.33
N PRO A 52 5.67 -5.54 -10.45
CA PRO A 52 5.10 -6.27 -11.56
C PRO A 52 4.69 -7.68 -11.11
N PRO A 53 3.58 -8.24 -11.61
CA PRO A 53 3.08 -9.56 -11.17
C PRO A 53 4.04 -10.73 -11.48
N HIS A 54 5.03 -10.52 -12.32
CA HIS A 54 6.08 -11.49 -12.68
C HIS A 54 7.43 -11.16 -12.05
N CYS A 55 7.45 -10.38 -10.96
CA CYS A 55 8.68 -10.06 -10.25
C CYS A 55 9.34 -11.31 -9.65
N GLY A 56 10.67 -11.33 -9.66
CA GLY A 56 11.48 -12.38 -9.07
C GLY A 56 11.65 -12.21 -7.54
N PRO A 57 12.22 -13.23 -6.87
CA PRO A 57 12.43 -13.21 -5.43
C PRO A 57 13.25 -12.02 -4.92
N ALA A 58 14.23 -11.54 -5.70
CA ALA A 58 15.08 -10.41 -5.33
C ALA A 58 14.30 -9.10 -5.23
N GLU A 59 13.34 -8.88 -6.15
CA GLU A 59 12.49 -7.69 -6.16
C GLU A 59 11.51 -7.69 -4.98
N ILE A 60 10.93 -8.86 -4.69
CA ILE A 60 10.08 -9.05 -3.50
C ILE A 60 10.88 -8.77 -2.22
N HIS A 61 12.11 -9.26 -2.13
CA HIS A 61 12.96 -9.03 -0.97
C HIS A 61 13.28 -7.54 -0.79
N ALA A 62 13.65 -6.84 -1.86
CA ALA A 62 13.90 -5.40 -1.81
C ALA A 62 12.65 -4.61 -1.39
N ALA A 63 11.48 -4.97 -1.94
CA ALA A 63 10.22 -4.34 -1.56
C ALA A 63 9.84 -4.61 -0.11
N PHE A 64 10.11 -5.81 0.41
CA PHE A 64 9.91 -6.11 1.83
C PHE A 64 10.77 -5.22 2.73
N GLN A 65 12.06 -5.07 2.42
CA GLN A 65 12.95 -4.19 3.20
C GLN A 65 12.49 -2.73 3.19
N ALA A 66 12.01 -2.24 2.04
CA ALA A 66 11.46 -0.89 1.92
C ALA A 66 10.14 -0.74 2.71
N ALA A 67 9.22 -1.71 2.59
CA ALA A 67 7.92 -1.70 3.25
C ALA A 67 8.02 -1.85 4.77
N ASP A 68 8.99 -2.64 5.26
CA ASP A 68 9.18 -2.88 6.70
C ASP A 68 9.85 -1.72 7.45
N SER A 69 10.23 -0.65 6.74
CA SER A 69 10.81 0.54 7.34
C SER A 69 9.82 1.31 8.24
N ASP A 70 10.33 1.98 9.28
CA ASP A 70 9.52 2.77 10.23
C ASP A 70 8.74 3.91 9.54
N LEU A 71 9.26 4.40 8.41
CA LEU A 71 8.64 5.44 7.59
C LEU A 71 7.32 5.00 6.97
N SER A 72 7.26 3.77 6.44
CA SER A 72 6.04 3.20 5.84
C SER A 72 4.91 3.12 6.87
N ARG A 73 5.24 2.70 8.10
CA ARG A 73 4.27 2.59 9.21
C ARG A 73 3.78 3.96 9.72
N ARG A 74 4.62 4.99 9.66
CA ARG A 74 4.23 6.37 10.02
C ARG A 74 3.27 6.99 9.00
N ARG A 75 3.45 6.69 7.71
CA ARG A 75 2.63 7.24 6.62
C ARG A 75 1.22 6.65 6.52
N ILE A 76 1.02 5.42 6.98
CA ILE A 76 -0.31 4.79 6.94
C ILE A 76 -1.23 5.37 8.03
N ARG A 77 -0.65 5.70 9.19
CA ARG A 77 -1.35 6.12 10.41
C ARG A 77 -2.36 7.28 10.25
N PRO A 78 -2.11 8.32 9.43
CA PRO A 78 -3.07 9.40 9.16
C PRO A 78 -4.25 8.98 8.28
N LEU A 79 -4.09 7.95 7.44
CA LEU A 79 -5.11 7.49 6.49
C LEU A 79 -6.16 6.57 7.14
N ILE A 80 -5.97 6.24 8.43
CA ILE A 80 -6.82 5.31 9.19
C ILE A 80 -8.07 6.00 9.78
N ARG A 81 -8.21 7.33 9.70
CA ARG A 81 -9.27 8.06 10.43
C ARG A 81 -10.07 9.05 9.56
N GLY A 82 -11.27 8.64 9.17
CA GLY A 82 -12.41 9.53 8.87
C GLY A 82 -12.25 10.49 7.68
N PRO A 83 -13.08 11.55 7.59
CA PRO A 83 -13.13 12.50 6.47
C PRO A 83 -11.77 13.10 6.06
N ALA A 84 -10.81 13.15 6.99
CA ALA A 84 -9.44 13.61 6.75
C ALA A 84 -8.64 12.70 5.80
N ALA A 85 -8.87 11.37 5.84
CA ALA A 85 -8.22 10.44 4.91
C ALA A 85 -8.68 10.67 3.46
N MET A 86 -9.97 10.99 3.26
CA MET A 86 -10.51 11.35 1.95
C MET A 86 -9.99 12.70 1.45
N GLU A 87 -9.74 13.65 2.36
CA GLU A 87 -9.14 14.93 2.00
C GLU A 87 -7.67 14.78 1.59
N GLU A 88 -6.89 13.95 2.31
CA GLU A 88 -5.51 13.61 1.93
C GLU A 88 -5.46 12.83 0.61
N LEU A 89 -6.34 11.84 0.42
CA LEU A 89 -6.50 11.15 -0.87
C LEU A 89 -6.88 12.13 -2.00
N ARG A 90 -7.79 13.08 -1.74
CA ARG A 90 -8.15 14.12 -2.71
C ARG A 90 -6.99 15.06 -3.02
N LYS A 91 -6.11 15.37 -2.06
CA LYS A 91 -4.89 16.16 -2.32
C LYS A 91 -3.93 15.40 -3.22
N ILE A 92 -3.70 14.12 -2.93
CA ILE A 92 -2.87 13.23 -3.76
C ILE A 92 -3.45 13.12 -5.17
N CYS A 93 -4.77 13.05 -5.32
CA CYS A 93 -5.43 12.97 -6.63
C CYS A 93 -5.51 14.31 -7.39
N ARG A 94 -5.49 15.46 -6.71
CA ARG A 94 -5.61 16.81 -7.31
C ARG A 94 -4.29 17.39 -7.82
N ASN A 95 -3.15 16.95 -7.30
CA ASN A 95 -1.82 17.41 -7.74
C ASN A 95 -1.32 16.73 -9.03
N ARG A 96 -2.23 16.42 -9.97
CA ARG A 96 -1.89 15.95 -11.32
C ARG A 96 -1.39 17.09 -12.20
#